data_AF-A0A0C3E265-F1
#
_entry.id   AF-A0A0C3E265-F1
#
_cell.length_a   1.000
_cell.length_b   1.000
_cell.length_c   1.000
_cell.angle_alpha   90.00
_cell.angle_beta   90.00
_cell.angle_gamma   90.00
#
_symmetry.space_group_name_H-M   'P 1'
#
loop_
_entity.id
_entity.type
_entity.pdbx_description
1 polymer ?
#
loop_
_entity_poly.entity_id
_entity_poly.type
_entity_poly.pdbx_seq_one_letter_code
_entity_poly.pdbx_strand_id
1 'polypeptide(L)'
;MVHVLGVALPDMQLARLALTNFYGVGNKTSQRLCARLQIHDRCKIRDLTAHQITELASFLASPSTASPLRRMPLASPTFQPPPASTPTEMLRKQAIELSKPVGVDPLRTMKIEAEARRVVKENIAHQRMIGSYVGKRHAMGLPVRGQNTQSNAKTAKKLNRVNRFG
;
A
#
# COMPACT_ATOMS: atom_id res chain seq x y z
N MET A 1 22.91 4.55 -5.83
CA MET A 1 21.97 3.70 -5.09
C MET A 1 21.23 4.60 -4.13
N VAL A 2 19.90 4.51 -4.06
CA VAL A 2 19.10 5.33 -3.14
C VAL A 2 18.63 4.44 -1.98
N HIS A 3 18.63 4.95 -0.76
CA HIS A 3 18.15 4.23 0.42
C HIS A 3 16.93 4.95 0.98
N VAL A 4 15.81 4.24 1.06
CA VAL A 4 14.55 4.78 1.58
C VAL A 4 14.00 3.80 2.61
N LEU A 5 13.74 4.29 3.83
CA LEU A 5 13.23 3.49 4.96
C LEU A 5 14.02 2.18 5.23
N GLY A 6 15.34 2.23 5.02
CA GLY A 6 16.23 1.08 5.22
C GLY A 6 16.26 0.06 4.08
N VAL A 7 15.53 0.29 2.98
CA VAL A 7 15.57 -0.55 1.77
C VAL A 7 16.41 0.12 0.70
N ALA A 8 17.32 -0.66 0.11
CA ALA A 8 18.14 -0.23 -1.01
C ALA A 8 17.37 -0.35 -2.33
N LEU A 9 17.24 0.77 -3.03
CA LEU A 9 16.58 0.87 -4.32
C LEU A 9 17.64 0.97 -5.44
N PRO A 10 17.64 0.05 -6.43
CA PRO A 10 18.65 0.01 -7.47
C PRO A 10 18.42 1.07 -8.56
N ASP A 11 19.45 1.86 -8.84
CA ASP A 11 19.39 3.06 -9.70
C ASP A 11 18.87 2.83 -11.11
N MET A 12 19.23 1.70 -11.73
CA MET A 12 18.90 1.40 -13.12
C MET A 12 17.48 0.85 -13.31
N GLN A 13 16.81 0.47 -12.23
CA GLN A 13 15.46 -0.08 -12.26
C GLN A 13 14.42 1.05 -12.37
N LEU A 14 13.30 0.73 -13.01
CA LEU A 14 12.13 1.60 -13.03
C LEU A 14 11.60 1.80 -11.61
N ALA A 15 11.20 3.03 -11.27
CA ALA A 15 10.65 3.36 -9.95
C ALA A 15 9.50 2.41 -9.57
N ARG A 16 8.56 2.16 -10.50
CA ARG A 16 7.41 1.26 -10.26
C ARG A 16 7.82 -0.17 -9.88
N LEU A 17 8.94 -0.67 -10.38
CA LEU A 17 9.39 -2.03 -10.10
C LEU A 17 10.22 -2.05 -8.82
N ALA A 18 11.07 -1.06 -8.62
CA ALA A 18 11.90 -1.01 -7.44
C ALA A 18 11.11 -0.79 -6.14
N LEU A 19 9.98 -0.07 -6.20
CA LEU A 19 9.08 0.05 -5.05
C LEU A 19 8.47 -1.29 -4.63
N THR A 20 8.45 -2.31 -5.50
CA THR A 20 7.97 -3.65 -5.11
C THR A 20 8.95 -4.41 -4.23
N ASN A 21 10.18 -3.91 -4.07
CA ASN A 21 11.13 -4.44 -3.09
C ASN A 21 10.65 -4.17 -1.66
N PHE A 22 9.77 -3.16 -1.46
CA PHE A 22 9.17 -2.91 -0.15
C PHE A 22 8.16 -3.99 0.21
N TYR A 23 8.31 -4.57 1.40
CA TYR A 23 7.33 -5.51 1.93
C TYR A 23 5.97 -4.84 2.13
N GLY A 24 4.94 -5.42 1.52
CA GLY A 24 3.58 -4.86 1.51
C GLY A 24 3.26 -3.99 0.29
N VAL A 25 4.23 -3.70 -0.58
CA VAL A 25 4.03 -2.96 -1.83
C VAL A 25 4.09 -3.93 -3.01
N GLY A 26 2.97 -4.12 -3.70
CA GLY A 26 2.89 -4.86 -4.97
C GLY A 26 2.86 -3.95 -6.20
N ASN A 27 2.71 -4.55 -7.39
CA ASN A 27 2.66 -3.81 -8.67
C ASN A 27 1.57 -2.72 -8.69
N LYS A 28 0.34 -3.06 -8.26
CA LYS A 28 -0.80 -2.14 -8.29
C LYS A 28 -0.64 -0.97 -7.32
N THR A 29 -0.13 -1.23 -6.12
CA THR A 29 0.10 -0.19 -5.11
C THR A 29 1.27 0.70 -5.52
N SER A 30 2.33 0.13 -6.08
CA SER A 30 3.46 0.87 -6.62
C SER A 30 3.06 1.83 -7.74
N GLN A 31 2.27 1.38 -8.72
CA GLN A 31 1.74 2.25 -9.78
C GLN A 31 0.91 3.40 -9.20
N ARG A 32 0.07 3.13 -8.20
CA ARG A 32 -0.72 4.16 -7.53
C ARG A 32 0.16 5.16 -6.77
N LEU A 33 1.21 4.69 -6.10
CA LEU A 33 2.20 5.55 -5.44
C LEU A 33 2.90 6.46 -6.44
N CYS A 34 3.39 5.92 -7.56
CA CYS A 34 4.00 6.71 -8.62
C CYS A 34 3.03 7.77 -9.16
N ALA A 35 1.78 7.38 -9.44
CA ALA A 35 0.75 8.32 -9.90
C ALA A 35 0.46 9.42 -8.85
N ARG A 36 0.44 9.06 -7.56
CA ARG A 36 0.18 9.99 -6.46
C ARG A 36 1.29 11.03 -6.27
N LEU A 37 2.54 10.59 -6.42
CA LEU A 37 3.77 11.38 -6.29
C LEU A 37 4.22 12.01 -7.61
N GLN A 38 3.39 11.93 -8.66
CA GLN A 38 3.66 12.50 -9.97
C GLN A 38 4.95 11.96 -10.62
N ILE A 39 5.30 10.72 -10.34
CA ILE A 39 6.44 10.02 -10.94
C ILE A 39 5.95 9.28 -12.18
N HIS A 40 6.63 9.51 -13.31
CA HIS A 40 6.30 8.84 -14.56
C HIS A 40 6.62 7.33 -14.54
N ASP A 41 5.79 6.50 -15.17
CA ASP A 41 5.89 5.03 -15.14
C ASP A 41 7.19 4.45 -15.71
N ARG A 42 7.82 5.19 -16.65
CA ARG A 42 9.13 4.84 -17.25
C ARG A 42 10.33 5.50 -16.55
N CYS A 43 10.10 6.27 -15.50
CA CYS A 43 11.18 6.93 -14.76
C CYS A 43 12.04 5.89 -14.02
N LYS A 44 13.36 6.03 -14.09
CA LYS A 44 14.31 5.21 -13.31
C LYS A 44 14.63 5.88 -11.99
N ILE A 45 15.09 5.12 -11.02
CA ILE A 45 15.43 5.65 -9.68
C ILE A 45 16.52 6.72 -9.73
N ARG A 46 17.51 6.54 -10.59
CA ARG A 46 18.57 7.55 -10.79
C ARG A 46 18.06 8.90 -11.28
N ASP A 47 16.90 8.92 -11.95
CA ASP A 47 16.34 10.12 -12.57
C ASP A 47 15.35 10.83 -11.63
N LEU A 48 15.08 10.28 -10.43
CA LEU A 48 14.23 10.91 -9.42
C LEU A 48 14.93 12.11 -8.78
N THR A 49 14.18 13.20 -8.59
CA THR A 49 14.69 14.38 -7.90
C THR A 49 14.78 14.15 -6.39
N ALA A 50 15.68 14.86 -5.71
CA ALA A 50 15.80 14.80 -4.25
C ALA A 50 14.47 15.15 -3.54
N HIS A 51 13.70 16.08 -4.11
CA HIS A 51 12.35 16.41 -3.63
C HIS A 51 11.41 15.20 -3.71
N GLN A 52 11.33 14.54 -4.87
CA GLN A 52 10.50 13.35 -5.06
C GLN A 52 10.89 12.21 -4.12
N ILE A 53 12.19 12.02 -3.87
CA ILE A 53 12.68 11.00 -2.92
C ILE A 53 12.23 11.34 -1.50
N THR A 54 12.34 12.61 -1.10
CA THR A 54 11.92 13.10 0.23
C THR A 54 10.42 12.96 0.42
N GLU A 55 9.64 13.35 -0.59
CA GLU A 55 8.18 13.22 -0.59
C GLU A 55 7.76 11.75 -0.49
N LEU A 56 8.38 10.88 -1.28
CA LEU A 56 8.17 9.44 -1.25
C LEU A 56 8.48 8.86 0.13
N ALA A 57 9.62 9.22 0.73
CA ALA A 57 10.00 8.77 2.06
C ALA A 57 9.00 9.24 3.14
N SER A 58 8.60 10.51 3.09
CA SER A 58 7.62 11.07 4.04
C SER A 58 6.24 10.39 3.92
N PHE A 59 5.82 10.08 2.70
CA PHE A 59 4.56 9.40 2.42
C PHE A 59 4.59 7.95 2.93
N LEU A 60 5.65 7.19 2.62
CA LEU A 60 5.77 5.80 3.08
C LEU A 60 5.92 5.70 4.60
N ALA A 61 6.54 6.69 5.25
CA ALA A 61 6.66 6.73 6.70
C ALA A 61 5.32 7.03 7.40
N SER A 62 4.49 7.89 6.81
CA SER A 62 3.24 8.36 7.43
C SER A 62 2.13 8.60 6.40
N PRO A 63 1.57 7.53 5.81
CA PRO A 63 0.59 7.66 4.72
C PRO A 63 -0.72 8.34 5.18
N SER A 64 -1.05 8.24 6.47
CA SER A 64 -2.22 8.88 7.08
C SER A 64 -2.18 10.42 7.05
N THR A 65 -0.98 11.00 7.03
CA THR A 65 -0.73 12.44 7.07
C THR A 65 -0.85 13.09 5.69
N ALA A 66 -0.76 12.30 4.62
CA ALA A 66 -0.87 12.80 3.27
C ALA A 66 -2.23 13.44 3.01
N SER A 67 -2.22 14.60 2.34
CA SER A 67 -3.47 15.27 1.96
C SER A 67 -4.32 14.33 1.08
N PRO A 68 -5.64 14.26 1.28
CA PRO A 68 -6.48 13.41 0.45
C PRO A 68 -6.49 13.93 -0.99
N LEU A 69 -6.62 13.01 -1.95
CA LEU A 69 -6.83 13.39 -3.34
C LEU A 69 -8.16 14.13 -3.48
N ARG A 70 -8.13 15.33 -4.06
CA ARG A 70 -9.36 16.04 -4.46
C ARG A 70 -10.02 15.22 -5.56
N ARG A 71 -11.30 14.89 -5.38
CA ARG A 71 -12.09 14.24 -6.42
C ARG A 71 -12.88 15.32 -7.13
N MET A 72 -12.68 15.51 -8.43
CA MET A 72 -13.60 16.28 -9.26
C MET A 72 -14.56 15.26 -9.87
N PRO A 73 -15.76 15.05 -9.30
CA PRO A 73 -16.69 14.09 -9.87
C PRO A 73 -17.04 14.54 -11.29
N LEU A 74 -17.00 13.60 -12.23
CA LEU A 74 -17.62 13.79 -13.53
C LEU A 74 -19.11 14.10 -13.30
N ALA A 75 -19.69 14.94 -14.15
CA ALA A 75 -21.12 15.22 -14.11
C ALA A 75 -21.89 13.89 -14.21
N SER A 76 -22.90 13.72 -13.34
CA SER A 76 -23.77 12.54 -13.44
C SER A 76 -24.58 12.62 -14.74
N PRO A 77 -25.03 11.48 -15.31
CA PRO A 77 -25.87 11.49 -16.51
C PRO A 77 -27.16 12.32 -16.36
N THR A 78 -27.63 12.50 -15.13
CA THR A 78 -28.82 13.29 -14.77
C THR A 78 -28.49 14.74 -14.38
N PHE A 79 -27.24 15.17 -14.56
CA PHE A 79 -26.80 16.50 -14.14
C PHE A 79 -27.47 17.58 -14.99
N GLN A 80 -28.22 18.46 -14.32
CA GLN A 80 -28.75 19.68 -14.93
C GLN A 80 -27.88 20.87 -14.48
N PRO A 81 -27.43 21.72 -15.41
CA PRO A 81 -26.64 22.89 -15.06
C PRO A 81 -27.49 23.86 -14.22
N PRO A 82 -26.90 24.47 -13.17
CA PRO A 82 -27.61 25.49 -12.40
C PRO A 82 -27.97 26.70 -13.29
N PRO A 83 -29.10 27.37 -13.05
CA PRO A 83 -29.52 28.51 -13.86
C PRO A 83 -28.54 29.68 -13.70
N ALA A 84 -28.43 30.52 -14.74
CA ALA A 84 -27.50 31.66 -14.77
C ALA A 84 -27.75 32.71 -13.66
N SER A 85 -28.94 32.70 -13.06
CA SER A 85 -29.30 33.55 -11.91
C SER A 85 -28.69 33.07 -10.59
N THR A 86 -28.08 31.88 -10.55
CA THR A 86 -27.45 31.38 -9.31
C THR A 86 -26.27 32.25 -8.90
N PRO A 87 -26.21 32.72 -7.65
CA PRO A 87 -25.10 33.54 -7.18
C PRO A 87 -23.81 32.71 -7.12
N THR A 88 -22.70 33.35 -7.47
CA THR A 88 -21.37 32.72 -7.59
C THR A 88 -20.91 32.06 -6.28
N GLU A 89 -21.33 32.57 -5.12
CA GLU A 89 -21.01 31.99 -3.83
C GLU A 89 -21.64 30.61 -3.63
N MET A 90 -22.89 30.41 -4.06
CA MET A 90 -23.55 29.11 -3.96
C MET A 90 -22.86 28.08 -4.87
N LEU A 91 -22.48 28.49 -6.08
CA LEU A 91 -21.71 27.64 -7.01
C LEU A 91 -20.35 27.26 -6.42
N ARG A 92 -19.64 28.21 -5.79
CA ARG A 92 -18.38 27.94 -5.09
C ARG A 92 -18.56 26.95 -3.94
N LYS A 93 -19.59 27.13 -3.10
CA LYS A 93 -19.90 26.20 -2.00
C LYS A 93 -20.21 24.80 -2.53
N GLN A 94 -21.03 24.69 -3.58
CA GLN A 94 -21.35 23.41 -4.22
C GLN A 94 -20.10 22.75 -4.82
N ALA A 95 -19.23 23.51 -5.47
CA ALA A 95 -17.96 23.00 -6.00
C ALA A 95 -17.02 22.52 -4.88
N ILE A 96 -16.94 23.25 -3.76
CA ILE A 96 -16.15 22.84 -2.59
C ILE A 96 -16.71 21.54 -2.00
N GLU A 97 -18.02 21.43 -1.81
CA GLU A 97 -18.68 20.21 -1.33
C GLU A 97 -18.42 19.01 -2.25
N LEU A 98 -18.58 19.18 -3.56
CA LEU A 98 -18.31 18.12 -4.56
C LEU A 98 -16.82 17.73 -4.60
N SER A 99 -15.92 18.66 -4.29
CA SER A 99 -14.48 18.41 -4.26
C SER A 99 -14.00 17.61 -3.04
N LYS A 100 -14.84 17.48 -2.00
CA LYS A 100 -14.50 16.72 -0.80
C LYS A 100 -14.25 15.25 -1.16
N PRO A 101 -13.24 14.61 -0.55
CA PRO A 101 -12.92 13.23 -0.87
C PRO A 101 -14.04 12.29 -0.41
N VAL A 102 -14.75 11.68 -1.38
CA VAL A 102 -15.74 10.63 -1.13
C VAL A 102 -15.06 9.27 -1.33
N GLY A 103 -14.57 8.68 -0.23
CA GLY A 103 -13.97 7.34 -0.20
C GLY A 103 -12.69 7.25 0.62
N VAL A 104 -12.34 6.02 1.03
CA VAL A 104 -11.09 5.74 1.75
C VAL A 104 -9.99 5.54 0.71
N ASP A 105 -8.97 6.40 0.72
CA ASP A 105 -7.78 6.20 -0.12
C ASP A 105 -7.07 4.92 0.32
N PRO A 106 -6.93 3.90 -0.54
CA PRO A 106 -6.31 2.63 -0.18
C PRO A 106 -4.84 2.77 0.21
N LEU A 107 -4.15 3.83 -0.23
CA LEU A 107 -2.77 4.09 0.16
C LEU A 107 -2.67 4.63 1.59
N ARG A 108 -3.71 5.28 2.10
CA ARG A 108 -3.69 5.95 3.42
C ARG A 108 -3.66 4.96 4.59
N THR A 109 -4.22 3.76 4.40
CA THR A 109 -4.35 2.72 5.43
C THR A 109 -3.30 1.61 5.29
N MET A 110 -2.36 1.73 4.36
CA MET A 110 -1.43 0.65 4.08
C MET A 110 -0.33 0.56 5.15
N LYS A 111 0.01 -0.66 5.54
CA LYS A 111 1.14 -0.97 6.42
C LYS A 111 2.28 -1.49 5.57
N ILE A 112 3.49 -1.04 5.86
CA ILE A 112 4.68 -1.33 5.04
C ILE A 112 5.81 -1.83 5.95
N GLU A 113 6.71 -2.63 5.37
CA GLU A 113 7.94 -3.10 6.01
C GLU A 113 7.76 -3.65 7.44
N ALA A 114 8.43 -3.02 8.41
CA ALA A 114 8.52 -3.49 9.78
C ALA A 114 7.14 -3.57 10.43
N GLU A 115 6.24 -2.63 10.17
CA GLU A 115 4.91 -2.64 10.75
C GLU A 115 4.07 -3.80 10.19
N ALA A 116 4.07 -4.00 8.87
CA ALA A 116 3.33 -5.09 8.24
C ALA A 116 3.86 -6.46 8.70
N ARG A 117 5.19 -6.63 8.76
CA ARG A 117 5.82 -7.86 9.28
C ARG A 117 5.48 -8.10 10.75
N ARG A 118 5.49 -7.03 11.57
CA ARG A 118 5.15 -7.07 13.00
C ARG A 118 3.71 -7.53 13.20
N VAL A 119 2.75 -6.94 12.49
CA VAL A 119 1.32 -7.32 12.57
C VAL A 119 1.12 -8.81 12.24
N VAL A 120 1.77 -9.31 11.19
CA VAL A 120 1.71 -10.75 10.83
C VAL A 120 2.29 -11.61 11.95
N LYS A 121 3.44 -11.23 12.51
CA LYS A 121 4.09 -11.95 13.61
C LYS A 121 3.23 -11.97 14.88
N GLU A 122 2.64 -10.84 15.24
CA GLU A 122 1.73 -10.70 16.38
C GLU A 122 0.48 -11.56 16.19
N ASN A 123 -0.13 -11.54 15.01
CA ASN A 123 -1.28 -12.40 14.70
C ASN A 123 -0.94 -13.90 14.84
N ILE A 124 0.22 -14.34 14.33
CA ILE A 124 0.67 -15.73 14.47
C ILE A 124 0.96 -16.07 15.94
N ALA A 125 1.62 -15.16 16.68
CA ALA A 125 1.91 -15.35 18.09
C ALA A 125 0.62 -15.47 18.92
N HIS A 126 -0.37 -14.62 18.63
CA HIS A 126 -1.68 -14.64 19.26
C HIS A 126 -2.41 -15.98 19.01
N GLN A 127 -2.44 -16.46 17.77
CA GLN A 127 -3.04 -17.76 17.44
C GLN A 127 -2.34 -18.93 18.15
N ARG A 128 -1.01 -18.86 18.30
CA ARG A 128 -0.23 -19.85 19.06
C ARG A 128 -0.54 -19.81 20.56
N MET A 129 -0.64 -18.62 21.14
CA MET A 129 -0.96 -18.40 22.56
C MET A 129 -2.35 -18.92 22.91
N ILE A 130 -3.35 -18.67 22.07
CA ILE A 130 -4.71 -19.20 22.25
C ILE A 130 -4.73 -20.74 22.19
N GLY A 131 -3.79 -21.36 21.46
CA GLY A 131 -3.77 -22.81 21.26
C GLY A 131 -4.76 -23.28 20.18
N SER A 132 -5.19 -22.40 19.28
CA SER A 132 -6.09 -22.74 18.17
C SER A 132 -5.45 -23.78 17.23
N TYR A 133 -6.26 -24.50 16.45
CA TYR A 133 -5.75 -25.45 15.44
C TYR A 133 -4.73 -24.78 14.50
N VAL A 134 -5.05 -23.55 14.06
CA VAL A 134 -4.17 -22.72 13.23
C VAL A 134 -2.84 -22.43 13.93
N GLY A 135 -2.89 -22.04 15.20
CA GLY A 135 -1.71 -21.81 16.03
C GLY A 135 -0.82 -23.05 16.15
N LYS A 136 -1.41 -24.22 16.41
CA LYS A 136 -0.69 -25.51 16.47
C LYS A 136 0.00 -25.82 15.14
N ARG A 137 -0.68 -25.63 14.01
CA ARG A 137 -0.10 -25.85 12.66
C ARG A 137 1.05 -24.89 12.38
N HIS A 138 0.91 -23.61 12.72
CA HIS A 138 1.99 -22.63 12.62
C HIS A 138 3.20 -22.99 13.49
N ALA A 139 2.99 -23.46 14.72
CA ALA A 139 4.05 -23.92 15.61
C ALA A 139 4.81 -25.14 15.04
N MET A 140 4.09 -26.03 14.35
CA MET A 140 4.65 -27.22 13.70
C MET A 140 5.24 -26.95 12.30
N GLY A 141 5.14 -25.72 11.77
CA GLY A 141 5.57 -25.38 10.40
C GLY A 141 4.74 -26.06 9.30
N LEU A 142 3.50 -26.45 9.59
CA LEU A 142 2.61 -27.13 8.66
C LEU A 142 1.64 -26.17 7.97
N PRO A 143 1.14 -26.50 6.76
CA PRO A 143 0.13 -25.70 6.09
C PRO A 143 -1.16 -25.58 6.93
N VAL A 144 -1.77 -24.39 6.92
CA VAL A 144 -2.92 -24.09 7.79
C VAL A 144 -4.26 -24.31 7.09
N ARG A 145 -4.32 -24.08 5.77
CA ARG A 145 -5.58 -24.05 5.00
C ARG A 145 -6.07 -25.43 4.52
N GLY A 146 -5.85 -26.48 5.31
CA GLY A 146 -6.34 -27.83 4.97
C GLY A 146 -5.60 -28.54 3.82
N GLN A 147 -4.40 -28.09 3.45
CA GLN A 147 -3.60 -28.75 2.42
C GLN A 147 -3.11 -30.13 2.90
N ASN A 148 -2.99 -31.09 1.98
CA ASN A 148 -2.51 -32.45 2.28
C ASN A 148 -1.07 -32.43 2.82
N THR A 149 -0.85 -33.09 3.97
CA THR A 149 0.45 -33.20 4.64
C THR A 149 1.04 -34.60 4.64
N GLN A 150 0.40 -35.59 4.02
CA GLN A 150 0.92 -36.96 3.99
C GLN A 150 2.22 -37.05 3.17
N SER A 151 2.24 -36.46 1.96
CA SER A 151 3.42 -36.46 1.07
C SER A 151 4.33 -35.24 1.28
N ASN A 152 3.74 -34.06 1.47
CA ASN A 152 4.47 -32.78 1.36
C ASN A 152 4.89 -32.16 2.71
N ALA A 153 4.65 -32.83 3.85
CA ALA A 153 4.95 -32.25 5.17
C ALA A 153 6.43 -31.89 5.38
N LYS A 154 7.37 -32.72 4.89
CA LYS A 154 8.81 -32.46 5.05
C LYS A 154 9.21 -31.14 4.38
N THR A 155 8.78 -30.94 3.14
CA THR A 155 9.01 -29.71 2.38
C THR A 155 8.34 -28.51 3.04
N ALA A 156 7.09 -28.68 3.50
CA ALA A 156 6.37 -27.62 4.21
C ALA A 156 7.11 -27.17 5.48
N LYS A 157 7.57 -28.09 6.33
CA LYS A 157 8.34 -27.77 7.54
C LYS A 157 9.65 -27.05 7.24
N LYS A 158 10.33 -27.44 6.15
CA LYS A 158 11.57 -26.77 5.70
C LYS A 158 11.31 -25.32 5.29
N LEU A 159 10.24 -25.09 4.54
CA LEU A 159 9.94 -23.82 3.88
C LEU A 159 9.10 -22.84 4.72
N ASN A 160 8.21 -23.33 5.58
CA ASN A 160 7.29 -22.50 6.36
C ASN A 160 7.94 -21.99 7.66
N ARG A 161 8.99 -21.18 7.52
CA ARG A 161 9.64 -20.47 8.62
C ARG A 161 9.14 -19.04 8.66
N VAL A 162 8.96 -18.49 9.87
CA VAL A 162 8.48 -17.11 10.07
C VAL A 162 9.43 -16.09 9.41
N ASN A 163 10.74 -16.34 9.44
CA ASN A 163 11.76 -15.47 8.87
C ASN A 163 12.26 -15.95 7.49
N ARG A 164 11.40 -16.54 6.65
CA ARG A 164 11.84 -17.10 5.35
C ARG A 164 12.46 -16.05 4.42
N PHE A 165 11.97 -14.82 4.48
CA PHE A 165 12.50 -13.70 3.72
C PHE A 165 12.99 -12.67 4.74
N GLY A 166 14.32 -12.54 4.84
CA GLY A 166 14.95 -11.37 5.46
C GLY A 166 14.39 -10.11 4.81
#